data_AF-A0A8C8RDC1-F1
#
_entry.id   AF-A0A8C8RDC1-F1
#
_cell.length_a   1.000
_cell.length_b   1.000
_cell.length_c   1.000
_cell.angle_alpha   90.00
_cell.angle_beta   90.00
_cell.angle_gamma   90.00
#
_symmetry.space_group_name_H-M   'P 1'
#
loop_
_entity.id
_entity.type
_entity.pdbx_description
1 polymer ?
#
loop_
_entity_poly.entity_id
_entity_poly.type
_entity_poly.pdbx_seq_one_letter_code
_entity_poly.pdbx_strand_id
1 'polypeptide(L)'
;RVPFPSPGHQPGLSSSSQGRPWKPLKRRKAGRGPGRDKPTVKGKVTKSAIEEYRKHQAVDHLKKNLQYMTKGQFTADKTITQQVLAQNRGRKSRDRPPEKPKKKSEGTVFTEEDFQKFEREYFGQAGAV
;
A
#
# COMPACT_ATOMS: atom_id res chain seq x y z
N ARG A 1 1.39 5.77 27.48
CA ARG A 1 0.80 4.44 27.17
C ARG A 1 -0.71 4.61 27.20
N VAL A 2 -1.32 4.86 26.05
CA VAL A 2 -2.78 4.87 25.87
C VAL A 2 -3.24 3.43 25.60
N PRO A 3 -4.40 2.97 26.12
CA PRO A 3 -4.83 1.60 25.90
C PRO A 3 -5.37 1.45 24.47
N PHE A 4 -4.98 0.37 23.81
CA PHE A 4 -5.57 -0.08 22.56
C PHE A 4 -6.96 -0.67 22.84
N PRO A 5 -8.00 -0.42 22.00
CA PRO A 5 -9.27 -1.08 22.14
C PRO A 5 -9.19 -2.54 21.68
N SER A 6 -9.74 -3.45 22.50
CA SER A 6 -9.86 -4.89 22.25
C SER A 6 -10.82 -5.20 21.08
N PRO A 7 -10.54 -6.23 20.26
CA PRO A 7 -11.42 -6.63 19.16
C PRO A 7 -12.49 -7.59 19.68
N GLY A 8 -13.73 -7.13 19.80
CA GLY A 8 -14.82 -7.98 20.25
C GLY A 8 -16.21 -7.40 19.98
N HIS A 9 -16.66 -7.51 18.73
CA HIS A 9 -18.05 -7.82 18.30
C HIS A 9 -18.21 -7.41 16.84
N GLN A 10 -18.20 -8.38 15.92
CA GLN A 10 -18.91 -8.23 14.65
C GLN A 10 -20.19 -9.07 14.74
N PRO A 11 -21.39 -8.47 14.68
CA PRO A 11 -22.61 -9.24 14.56
C PRO A 11 -22.68 -9.87 13.18
N GLY A 12 -22.72 -11.21 13.18
CA GLY A 12 -23.30 -12.12 12.20
C GLY A 12 -23.47 -11.64 10.76
N LEU A 13 -22.57 -12.11 9.88
CA LEU A 13 -22.91 -12.42 8.50
C LEU A 13 -23.62 -13.78 8.46
N SER A 14 -24.92 -13.76 8.69
CA SER A 14 -25.87 -14.87 8.45
C SER A 14 -27.20 -14.19 8.13
N SER A 15 -28.01 -14.54 7.14
CA SER A 15 -28.16 -15.77 6.38
C SER A 15 -29.11 -15.45 5.21
N SER A 16 -28.97 -16.20 4.11
CA SER A 16 -30.07 -16.62 3.23
C SER A 16 -31.10 -15.56 2.84
N SER A 17 -30.95 -14.93 1.68
CA SER A 17 -32.10 -14.33 0.99
C SER A 17 -32.99 -15.44 0.43
N GLN A 18 -33.74 -16.07 1.33
CA GLN A 18 -34.87 -16.93 0.96
C GLN A 18 -35.86 -16.12 0.11
N GLY A 19 -36.44 -16.82 -0.87
CA GLY A 19 -37.17 -16.25 -1.99
C GLY A 19 -38.24 -15.25 -1.59
N ARG A 20 -38.19 -14.08 -2.23
CA ARG A 20 -39.27 -13.09 -2.14
C ARG A 20 -40.46 -13.64 -2.93
N PRO A 21 -41.65 -13.86 -2.33
CA PRO A 21 -42.79 -14.36 -3.09
C PRO A 21 -43.26 -13.26 -4.05
N TRP A 22 -43.26 -13.56 -5.35
CA TRP A 22 -43.84 -12.69 -6.37
C TRP A 22 -45.36 -12.70 -6.19
N LYS A 23 -45.92 -11.57 -5.73
CA LYS A 23 -47.37 -11.36 -5.74
C LYS A 23 -47.81 -11.10 -7.19
N PRO A 24 -48.76 -11.86 -7.77
CA PRO A 24 -49.27 -11.53 -9.08
C PRO A 24 -50.00 -10.18 -9.02
N LEU A 25 -49.57 -9.25 -9.88
CA LEU A 25 -50.20 -7.94 -10.01
C LEU A 25 -51.62 -8.14 -10.58
N LYS A 26 -52.64 -8.11 -9.72
CA LYS A 26 -54.05 -8.12 -10.15
C LYS A 26 -54.26 -6.96 -11.12
N ARG A 27 -54.43 -7.27 -12.42
CA ARG A 27 -54.83 -6.30 -13.44
C ARG A 27 -56.18 -5.71 -13.04
N ARG A 28 -56.18 -4.53 -12.44
CA ARG A 28 -57.40 -3.72 -12.30
C ARG A 28 -57.83 -3.32 -13.72
N LYS A 29 -58.76 -4.07 -14.31
CA LYS A 29 -59.61 -3.56 -15.39
C LYS A 29 -60.46 -2.44 -14.77
N ALA A 30 -59.94 -1.22 -14.80
CA ALA A 30 -60.74 -0.03 -14.56
C ALA A 30 -61.26 0.43 -15.93
N GLY A 31 -62.58 0.30 -16.12
CA GLY A 31 -63.26 0.77 -17.32
C GLY A 31 -62.86 2.21 -17.67
N ARG A 32 -62.53 2.44 -18.94
CA ARG A 32 -62.41 3.79 -19.48
C ARG A 32 -63.83 4.31 -19.71
N GLY A 33 -64.38 5.02 -18.73
CA GLY A 33 -65.51 5.91 -18.97
C GLY A 33 -65.06 7.15 -19.74
N PRO A 34 -65.87 7.70 -20.67
CA PRO A 34 -65.57 8.93 -21.38
C PRO A 34 -65.89 10.11 -20.45
N GLY A 35 -64.89 10.92 -20.13
CA GLY A 35 -65.05 12.08 -19.25
C GLY A 35 -64.06 12.08 -18.11
N ARG A 36 -62.78 12.32 -18.43
CA ARG A 36 -61.82 12.77 -17.41
C ARG A 36 -61.55 14.23 -17.70
N ASP A 37 -61.95 15.08 -16.76
CA ASP A 37 -61.57 16.48 -16.74
C ASP A 37 -60.06 16.57 -16.95
N LYS A 38 -59.67 17.15 -18.10
CA LYS A 38 -58.28 17.49 -18.36
C LYS A 38 -57.93 18.53 -17.30
N PRO A 39 -57.00 18.27 -16.37
CA PRO A 39 -56.69 19.22 -15.32
C PRO A 39 -56.14 20.48 -15.98
N THR A 40 -56.97 21.52 -16.07
CA THR A 40 -56.63 22.82 -16.63
C THR A 40 -55.38 23.32 -15.91
N VAL A 41 -54.39 23.81 -16.66
CA VAL A 41 -53.08 24.25 -16.13
C VAL A 41 -53.20 25.46 -15.19
N LYS A 42 -54.39 26.06 -15.11
CA LYS A 42 -54.68 27.24 -14.29
C LYS A 42 -54.41 26.95 -12.81
N GLY A 43 -53.38 27.60 -12.27
CA GLY A 43 -52.95 27.46 -10.87
C GLY A 43 -51.80 26.48 -10.62
N LYS A 44 -51.22 25.85 -11.65
CA LYS A 44 -50.04 24.99 -11.48
C LYS A 44 -48.76 25.83 -11.48
N VAL A 45 -48.04 25.83 -10.37
CA VAL A 45 -46.67 26.37 -10.28
C VAL A 45 -45.72 25.30 -10.81
N THR A 46 -45.08 25.56 -11.94
CA THR A 46 -44.05 24.68 -12.49
C THR A 46 -42.84 24.71 -11.56
N LYS A 47 -42.60 23.62 -10.82
CA LYS A 47 -41.32 23.44 -10.13
C LYS A 47 -40.25 23.22 -11.18
N SER A 48 -39.19 24.02 -11.12
CA SER A 48 -38.06 23.83 -12.01
C SER A 48 -37.39 22.51 -11.67
N ALA A 49 -37.33 21.60 -12.65
CA ALA A 49 -36.64 20.31 -12.51
C ALA A 49 -35.15 20.50 -12.11
N ILE A 50 -34.56 21.63 -12.53
CA ILE A 50 -33.18 22.00 -12.18
C ILE A 50 -33.07 22.35 -10.69
N GLU A 51 -34.08 23.01 -10.13
CA GLU A 51 -34.08 23.40 -8.72
C GLU A 51 -34.30 22.19 -7.80
N GLU A 52 -35.18 21.27 -8.18
CA GLU A 52 -35.38 20.00 -7.48
C GLU A 52 -34.12 19.12 -7.53
N TYR A 53 -33.47 19.05 -8.70
CA TYR A 53 -32.20 18.33 -8.86
C TYR A 53 -31.11 18.87 -7.92
N ARG A 54 -30.99 20.20 -7.79
CA ARG A 54 -30.02 20.85 -6.89
C ARG A 54 -30.27 20.54 -5.42
N LYS A 55 -31.53 20.45 -4.99
CA LYS A 55 -31.91 20.12 -3.60
C LYS A 55 -31.52 18.70 -3.20
N HIS A 56 -31.54 17.78 -4.17
CA HIS A 56 -31.17 16.38 -3.96
C HIS A 56 -29.74 16.07 -4.37
N GLN A 57 -28.93 17.07 -4.73
CA GLN A 57 -27.51 16.84 -4.98
C GLN A 57 -26.81 16.43 -3.69
N ALA A 58 -26.04 15.34 -3.77
CA ALA A 58 -25.10 14.99 -2.74
C ALA A 58 -24.08 16.12 -2.58
N VAL A 59 -23.64 16.36 -1.35
CA VAL A 59 -22.61 17.35 -1.05
C VAL A 59 -21.31 16.93 -1.74
N ASP A 60 -20.72 17.83 -2.53
CA ASP A 60 -19.42 17.59 -3.13
C ASP A 60 -18.32 17.71 -2.08
N HIS A 61 -17.65 16.59 -1.82
CA HIS A 61 -16.53 16.49 -0.88
C HIS A 61 -15.17 16.45 -1.57
N LEU A 62 -15.07 16.60 -2.89
CA LEU A 62 -13.84 16.44 -3.66
C LEU A 62 -12.69 17.29 -3.09
N LYS A 63 -12.92 18.58 -2.85
CA LYS A 63 -11.88 19.49 -2.28
C LYS A 63 -11.46 19.07 -0.87
N LYS A 64 -12.39 18.63 -0.04
CA LYS A 64 -12.12 18.18 1.34
C LYS A 64 -11.31 16.88 1.32
N ASN A 65 -11.65 15.95 0.42
CA ASN A 65 -10.96 14.68 0.25
C ASN A 65 -9.54 14.88 -0.29
N LEU A 66 -9.38 15.71 -1.33
CA LEU A 66 -8.07 16.06 -1.86
C LEU A 66 -7.18 16.68 -0.79
N GLN A 67 -7.71 17.64 -0.03
CA GLN A 67 -7.00 18.20 1.12
C GLN A 67 -6.63 17.12 2.14
N TYR A 68 -7.52 16.20 2.48
CA TYR A 68 -7.20 15.11 3.41
C TYR A 68 -6.07 14.22 2.87
N MET A 69 -6.12 13.85 1.59
CA MET A 69 -5.12 12.98 0.96
C MET A 69 -3.74 13.66 0.82
N THR A 70 -3.70 14.97 0.60
CA THR A 70 -2.44 15.71 0.36
C THR A 70 -1.84 16.34 1.62
N LYS A 71 -2.63 16.56 2.68
CA LYS A 71 -2.15 17.13 3.95
C LYS A 71 -1.13 16.24 4.68
N GLY A 72 -1.05 14.96 4.33
CA GLY A 72 -0.29 13.95 5.07
C GLY A 72 1.03 13.51 4.45
N GLN A 73 1.89 14.43 4.01
CA GLN A 73 3.31 14.09 3.81
C GLN A 73 4.08 14.38 5.10
N PHE A 74 3.82 13.60 6.14
CA PHE A 74 4.57 13.70 7.40
C PHE A 74 5.88 12.92 7.25
N THR A 75 6.94 13.62 6.82
CA THR A 75 8.30 13.07 6.89
C THR A 75 8.77 13.19 8.33
N ALA A 76 9.09 12.06 8.97
CA ALA A 76 9.69 12.08 10.30
C ALA A 76 11.00 12.88 10.28
N ASP A 77 11.33 13.51 11.41
CA ASP A 77 12.57 14.27 11.53
C ASP A 77 13.77 13.44 11.12
N LYS A 78 14.70 14.08 10.41
CA LYS A 78 15.90 13.40 9.89
C LYS A 78 16.71 12.75 11.01
N THR A 79 16.75 13.37 12.19
CA THR A 79 17.41 12.85 13.39
C THR A 79 16.78 11.55 13.89
N ILE A 80 15.45 11.52 14.03
CA ILE A 80 14.69 10.33 14.44
C ILE A 80 14.86 9.22 13.42
N THR A 81 14.79 9.55 12.13
CA THR A 81 14.99 8.59 11.04
C THR A 81 16.39 7.97 11.10
N GLN A 82 17.42 8.79 11.29
CA GLN A 82 18.80 8.31 11.45
C GLN A 82 18.98 7.45 12.70
N GLN A 83 18.33 7.80 13.81
CA GLN A 83 18.37 7.01 15.05
C GLN A 83 17.76 5.61 14.84
N VAL A 84 16.60 5.55 14.18
CA VAL A 84 15.95 4.27 13.84
C VAL A 84 16.82 3.44 12.90
N LEU A 85 17.43 4.07 11.89
CA LEU A 85 18.35 3.37 10.98
C LEU A 85 19.59 2.84 11.71
N ALA A 86 20.20 3.64 12.59
CA ALA A 86 21.36 3.24 13.37
C ALA A 86 21.03 2.08 14.32
N GLN A 87 19.89 2.12 14.99
CA GLN A 87 19.43 1.05 15.89
C GLN A 87 19.17 -0.28 15.14
N ASN A 88 18.67 -0.21 13.91
CA ASN A 88 18.35 -1.39 13.11
C ASN A 88 19.54 -1.90 12.27
N ARG A 89 20.63 -1.12 12.18
CA ARG A 89 21.82 -1.46 11.39
C ARG A 89 22.46 -2.77 11.89
N GLY A 90 22.86 -3.64 10.98
CA GLY A 90 23.54 -4.90 11.29
C GLY A 90 22.61 -6.08 11.62
N ARG A 91 21.29 -5.87 11.71
CA ARG A 91 20.31 -6.98 11.81
C ARG A 91 20.16 -7.75 10.49
N LYS A 92 20.44 -7.12 9.34
CA LYS A 92 20.45 -7.76 8.02
C LYS A 92 21.86 -7.79 7.47
N SER A 93 22.21 -8.88 6.78
CA SER A 93 23.51 -9.04 6.09
C SER A 93 23.81 -7.89 5.12
N ARG A 94 22.78 -7.36 4.44
CA ARG A 94 22.91 -6.23 3.50
C ARG A 94 23.33 -4.91 4.16
N ASP A 95 23.05 -4.75 5.46
CA ASP A 95 23.36 -3.52 6.20
C ASP A 95 24.76 -3.56 6.82
N ARG A 96 25.40 -4.74 6.82
CA ARG A 96 26.78 -4.92 7.26
C ARG A 96 27.69 -4.31 6.18
N PRO A 97 28.57 -3.37 6.53
CA PRO A 97 29.55 -2.89 5.58
C PRO A 97 30.38 -4.08 5.07
N PRO A 98 30.73 -4.13 3.78
CA PRO A 98 31.49 -5.23 3.23
C PRO A 98 32.81 -5.35 4.00
N GLU A 99 33.03 -6.50 4.62
CA GLU A 99 34.31 -6.79 5.24
C GLU A 99 35.37 -6.73 4.14
N LYS A 100 36.37 -5.86 4.32
CA LYS A 100 37.49 -5.76 3.39
C LYS A 100 38.10 -7.16 3.27
N PRO A 101 38.31 -7.68 2.04
CA PRO A 101 38.89 -9.01 1.89
C PRO A 101 40.27 -9.00 2.55
N LYS A 102 40.39 -9.77 3.64
CA LYS A 102 41.71 -10.07 4.22
C LYS A 102 42.46 -10.83 3.15
N LYS A 103 43.52 -10.23 2.60
CA LYS A 103 44.47 -10.92 1.72
C LYS A 103 44.94 -12.14 2.51
N LYS A 104 44.59 -13.33 2.05
CA LYS A 104 45.13 -14.57 2.62
C LYS A 104 46.60 -14.59 2.22
N SER A 105 47.50 -14.64 3.20
CA SER A 105 48.86 -15.08 2.93
C SER A 105 48.77 -16.47 2.30
N GLU A 106 49.58 -16.72 1.28
CA GLU A 106 49.62 -18.01 0.61
C GLU A 106 49.82 -19.10 1.66
N GLY A 107 48.86 -20.03 1.76
CA GLY A 107 48.92 -21.18 2.67
C GLY A 107 49.86 -22.27 2.13
N THR A 108 50.89 -21.87 1.40
CA THR A 108 51.87 -22.76 0.82
C THR A 108 52.98 -22.95 1.84
N VAL A 109 53.39 -24.21 2.03
CA VAL A 109 54.48 -24.59 2.95
C VAL A 109 55.82 -23.96 2.54
N PHE A 110 55.95 -23.61 1.27
CA PHE A 110 57.10 -22.94 0.69
C PHE A 110 56.85 -21.44 0.49
N THR A 111 57.80 -20.65 0.95
CA THR A 111 57.84 -19.21 0.71
C THR A 111 58.75 -18.90 -0.48
N GLU A 112 58.60 -17.72 -1.07
CA GLU A 112 59.50 -17.23 -2.14
C GLU A 112 60.98 -17.28 -1.72
N GLU A 113 61.26 -17.09 -0.42
CA GLU A 113 62.60 -17.21 0.15
C GLU A 113 63.16 -18.64 0.07
N ASP A 114 62.30 -19.66 0.14
CA ASP A 114 62.70 -21.07 0.00
C ASP A 114 63.08 -21.40 -1.44
N PHE A 115 62.39 -20.82 -2.42
CA PHE A 115 62.77 -20.92 -3.83
C PHE A 115 64.13 -20.28 -4.10
N GLN A 116 64.40 -19.11 -3.54
CA GLN A 116 65.73 -18.47 -3.68
C GLN A 116 66.86 -19.28 -3.04
N LYS A 117 66.60 -19.95 -1.91
CA LYS A 117 67.56 -20.87 -1.30
C LYS A 117 67.82 -22.08 -2.21
N PHE A 118 66.77 -22.69 -2.74
CA PHE A 118 66.88 -23.80 -3.68
C PHE A 118 67.68 -23.42 -4.93
N GLU A 119 67.40 -22.25 -5.51
CA GLU A 119 68.16 -21.76 -6.68
C GLU A 119 69.64 -21.59 -6.38
N ARG A 120 69.99 -21.00 -5.23
CA ARG A 120 71.40 -20.83 -4.83
C ARG A 120 72.10 -22.16 -4.58
N GLU A 121 71.41 -23.13 -3.98
CA GLU A 121 71.98 -24.45 -3.69
C GLU A 121 72.22 -25.26 -4.97
N TYR A 122 71.33 -25.17 -5.95
CA TYR A 122 71.41 -25.96 -7.18
C TYR A 122 72.17 -25.27 -8.32
N PHE A 123 72.03 -23.96 -8.47
CA PHE A 123 72.64 -23.18 -9.56
C PHE A 123 73.81 -22.29 -9.09
N GLY A 124 73.91 -21.96 -7.79
CA GLY A 124 74.95 -21.09 -7.25
C GLY A 124 76.35 -21.71 -7.18
N GLN A 125 76.47 -23.03 -7.37
CA GLN A 125 77.77 -23.73 -7.44
C GLN A 125 78.31 -23.86 -8.89
N ALA A 126 77.57 -23.43 -9.90
CA ALA A 126 77.93 -23.54 -11.32
C ALA A 126 78.06 -22.16 -12.01
N GLY A 127 78.55 -21.15 -11.28
CA GLY A 127 78.69 -19.78 -11.79
C GLY A 127 80.02 -19.09 -11.48
N ALA A 128 81.05 -19.82 -11.06
CA ALA A 128 82.42 -19.31 -10.97
C ALA A 128 83.24 -19.88 -12.14
N VAL A 129 83.17 -19.20 -13.29
CA VAL A 129 84.13 -19.29 -14.39
C VAL A 129 84.82 -17.94 -14.51
#